data_AF-A0A2V8FF09-F1
#
_entry.id   AF-A0A2V8FF09-F1
#
_cell.length_a   1.000
_cell.length_b   1.000
_cell.length_c   1.000
_cell.angle_alpha   90.00
_cell.angle_beta   90.00
_cell.angle_gamma   90.00
#
_symmetry.space_group_name_H-M   'P 1'
#
loop_
_entity.id
_entity.type
_entity.pdbx_description
1 polymer ?
#
loop_
_entity_poly.entity_id
_entity_poly.type
_entity_poly.pdbx_seq_one_letter_code
_entity_poly.pdbx_strand_id
1 'polypeptide(L)'
;MATDGYIEAMGERIVRGRAFAPGDHLTGPLVALVNEEFVRRYWPHRDPIGGRIRIGGDPSRPWVTVVGVVGNVRHNGVDTIVKEKFYVPHAQWQRATGNTPRSMTLVIRTAGGPGKLAGSVRDRLRRIEPTIPAADVRTMDDVVAAALSGPRFTGALLGVFALLALVLSAVGLYGVLVYTVSRRT
;
A
#
# COMPACT_ATOMS: atom_id res chain seq x y z
N MET A 1 -8.08 -3.54 -8.89
CA MET A 1 -8.65 -4.88 -9.15
C MET A 1 -7.95 -5.90 -8.26
N ALA A 2 -8.62 -7.01 -7.94
CA ALA A 2 -8.06 -8.08 -7.12
C ALA A 2 -8.72 -9.42 -7.48
N THR A 3 -8.02 -10.53 -7.24
CA THR A 3 -8.58 -11.89 -7.33
C THR A 3 -9.10 -12.35 -5.96
N ASP A 4 -9.83 -13.46 -5.95
CA ASP A 4 -10.04 -14.23 -4.73
C ASP A 4 -8.68 -14.58 -4.10
N GLY A 5 -8.57 -14.46 -2.78
CA GLY A 5 -7.32 -14.63 -2.03
C GLY A 5 -6.37 -13.43 -2.00
N TYR A 6 -6.56 -12.37 -2.79
CA TYR A 6 -5.65 -11.21 -2.77
C TYR A 6 -5.60 -10.51 -1.41
N ILE A 7 -6.76 -10.32 -0.77
CA ILE A 7 -6.90 -9.68 0.54
C ILE A 7 -6.10 -10.46 1.59
N GLU A 8 -6.23 -11.78 1.59
CA GLU A 8 -5.48 -12.68 2.47
C GLU A 8 -3.98 -12.68 2.14
N ALA A 9 -3.62 -12.72 0.86
CA ALA A 9 -2.22 -12.67 0.43
C ALA A 9 -1.53 -11.37 0.87
N MET A 10 -2.24 -10.24 0.86
CA MET A 10 -1.78 -8.96 1.39
C MET A 10 -1.80 -8.88 2.93
N GLY A 11 -2.50 -9.80 3.60
CA GLY A 11 -2.65 -9.80 5.06
C GLY A 11 -3.65 -8.77 5.55
N GLU A 12 -4.51 -8.31 4.63
CA GLU A 12 -5.65 -7.48 4.95
C GLU A 12 -6.75 -8.34 5.57
N ARG A 13 -7.60 -7.74 6.40
CA ARG A 13 -8.75 -8.42 7.01
C ARG A 13 -10.06 -7.90 6.44
N ILE A 14 -11.04 -8.79 6.32
CA ILE A 14 -12.43 -8.39 6.13
C ILE A 14 -12.97 -7.93 7.49
N VAL A 15 -13.45 -6.69 7.54
CA VAL A 15 -14.03 -6.07 8.74
C VAL A 15 -15.53 -6.33 8.81
N ARG A 16 -16.22 -6.31 7.66
CA ARG A 16 -17.66 -6.53 7.55
C ARG A 16 -18.01 -7.16 6.20
N GLY A 17 -19.11 -7.91 6.15
CA GLY A 17 -19.56 -8.57 4.92
C GLY A 17 -18.69 -9.77 4.56
N ARG A 18 -18.41 -9.97 3.28
CA ARG A 18 -17.65 -11.12 2.76
C ARG A 18 -16.50 -10.70 1.85
N ALA A 19 -15.52 -11.59 1.68
CA ALA A 19 -14.53 -11.49 0.61
C ALA A 19 -15.15 -11.79 -0.76
N PHE A 20 -14.35 -11.68 -1.82
CA PHE A 20 -14.74 -12.22 -3.12
C PHE A 20 -14.94 -13.73 -3.02
N ALA A 21 -15.93 -14.23 -3.73
CA ALA A 21 -16.25 -15.64 -3.79
C ALA A 21 -16.02 -16.16 -5.22
N PRO A 22 -15.86 -17.48 -5.42
CA PRO A 22 -15.74 -18.07 -6.76
C PRO A 22 -16.88 -17.72 -7.72
N GLY A 23 -18.07 -17.41 -7.19
CA GLY A 23 -19.24 -16.97 -7.97
C GLY A 23 -19.19 -15.51 -8.45
N ASP A 24 -18.24 -14.68 -7.99
CA ASP A 24 -18.07 -13.28 -8.43
C ASP A 24 -17.32 -13.21 -9.78
N HIS A 25 -17.83 -13.98 -10.74
CA HIS A 25 -17.27 -14.17 -12.08
C HIS A 25 -17.69 -13.08 -13.08
N LEU A 26 -17.09 -13.11 -14.28
CA LEU A 26 -17.29 -12.10 -15.32
C LEU A 26 -18.77 -11.82 -15.64
N THR A 27 -19.63 -12.83 -15.67
CA THR A 27 -21.05 -12.73 -16.05
C THR A 27 -21.99 -12.41 -14.89
N GLY A 28 -21.53 -12.55 -13.64
CA GLY A 28 -22.35 -12.37 -12.45
C GLY A 28 -22.64 -10.92 -12.10
N PRO A 29 -23.34 -10.69 -10.96
CA PRO A 29 -23.55 -9.36 -10.41
C PRO A 29 -22.21 -8.65 -10.18
N LEU A 30 -22.17 -7.34 -10.49
CA LEU A 30 -20.99 -6.54 -10.24
C LEU A 30 -20.84 -6.27 -8.74
N VAL A 31 -19.69 -6.63 -8.20
CA VAL A 31 -19.41 -6.48 -6.77
C VAL A 31 -18.11 -5.74 -6.50
N ALA A 32 -18.03 -5.10 -5.34
CA ALA A 32 -16.84 -4.43 -4.85
C ALA A 32 -16.64 -4.65 -3.35
N LEU A 33 -15.36 -4.61 -2.94
CA LEU A 33 -14.97 -4.39 -1.56
C LEU A 33 -14.51 -2.94 -1.42
N VAL A 34 -14.75 -2.33 -0.27
CA VAL A 34 -14.28 -0.95 0.03
C VAL A 34 -13.54 -0.95 1.35
N ASN A 35 -12.64 0.01 1.58
CA ASN A 35 -11.99 0.11 2.90
C ASN A 35 -12.83 0.91 3.92
N GLU A 36 -12.47 0.78 5.20
CA GLU A 36 -13.12 1.50 6.30
C GLU A 36 -13.17 3.03 6.06
N GLU A 37 -12.10 3.61 5.50
CA GLU A 37 -12.05 5.04 5.18
C GLU A 37 -13.08 5.44 4.11
N PHE A 38 -13.28 4.62 3.09
CA PHE A 38 -14.33 4.84 2.08
C PHE A 38 -15.71 4.87 2.73
N VAL A 39 -15.98 3.93 3.65
CA VAL A 39 -17.26 3.86 4.37
C VAL A 39 -17.44 5.09 5.25
N ARG A 40 -16.40 5.48 6.00
CA ARG A 40 -16.42 6.66 6.87
C ARG A 40 -16.80 7.94 6.09
N ARG A 41 -16.27 8.08 4.87
CA ARG A 41 -16.51 9.26 4.03
C ARG A 41 -17.86 9.26 3.32
N TYR A 42 -18.28 8.13 2.77
CA TYR A 42 -19.43 8.08 1.85
C TYR A 42 -20.69 7.44 2.46
N TRP A 43 -20.56 6.66 3.53
CA TRP A 43 -21.67 6.02 4.26
C TRP A 43 -21.58 6.29 5.78
N PRO A 44 -21.50 7.56 6.22
CA PRO A 44 -21.45 7.85 7.64
C PRO A 44 -22.72 7.33 8.32
N HIS A 45 -22.53 6.52 9.37
CA HIS A 45 -23.62 5.96 10.20
C HIS A 45 -24.64 5.08 9.45
N ARG A 46 -24.27 4.51 8.30
CA ARG A 46 -25.12 3.59 7.53
C ARG A 46 -24.38 2.30 7.21
N ASP A 47 -25.12 1.20 7.06
CA ASP A 47 -24.52 -0.04 6.59
C ASP A 47 -24.13 0.09 5.10
N PRO A 48 -22.84 -0.05 4.74
CA PRO A 48 -22.44 0.00 3.35
C PRO A 48 -22.76 -1.29 2.60
N ILE A 49 -23.01 -2.41 3.30
CA ILE A 49 -23.25 -3.71 2.66
C ILE A 49 -24.58 -3.69 1.91
N GLY A 50 -24.57 -4.13 0.65
CA GLY A 50 -25.71 -4.02 -0.27
C GLY A 50 -25.88 -2.62 -0.87
N GLY A 51 -25.14 -1.62 -0.37
CA GLY A 51 -25.01 -0.31 -1.00
C GLY A 51 -24.40 -0.43 -2.39
N ARG A 52 -24.64 0.58 -3.25
CA ARG A 52 -24.16 0.58 -4.63
C ARG A 52 -23.32 1.82 -4.90
N ILE A 53 -22.21 1.61 -5.61
CA ILE A 53 -21.31 2.67 -6.09
C ILE A 53 -21.25 2.63 -7.61
N ARG A 54 -20.92 3.78 -8.22
CA ARG A 54 -20.50 3.85 -9.62
C ARG A 54 -19.05 4.29 -9.64
N ILE A 55 -18.23 3.56 -10.39
CA ILE A 55 -16.78 3.76 -10.39
C ILE A 55 -16.41 4.73 -11.50
N GLY A 56 -15.86 5.89 -11.12
CA GLY A 56 -15.48 7.00 -12.00
C GLY A 56 -16.66 7.87 -12.48
N GLY A 57 -16.40 8.77 -13.43
CA GLY A 57 -17.28 9.92 -13.67
C GLY A 57 -18.44 9.72 -14.66
N ASP A 58 -18.42 8.66 -15.47
CA ASP A 58 -19.38 8.47 -16.56
C ASP A 58 -20.76 7.97 -16.04
N PRO A 59 -21.86 8.75 -16.22
CA PRO A 59 -23.25 8.41 -15.90
C PRO A 59 -23.71 7.03 -16.37
N SER A 60 -23.22 6.56 -17.51
CA SER A 60 -23.63 5.30 -18.15
C SER A 60 -23.07 4.05 -17.47
N ARG A 61 -22.09 4.22 -16.56
CA ARG A 61 -21.45 3.08 -15.89
C ARG A 61 -22.43 2.32 -15.00
N PRO A 62 -22.35 0.97 -15.00
CA PRO A 62 -23.25 0.16 -14.20
C PRO A 62 -22.99 0.36 -12.71
N TRP A 63 -24.03 0.14 -11.92
CA TRP A 63 -23.91 0.09 -10.47
C TRP A 63 -23.16 -1.17 -10.02
N VAL A 64 -22.27 -0.99 -9.05
CA VAL A 64 -21.47 -2.05 -8.44
C VAL A 64 -21.87 -2.16 -6.97
N THR A 65 -22.20 -3.37 -6.53
CA THR A 65 -22.70 -3.62 -5.17
C THR A 65 -21.54 -3.82 -4.20
N VAL A 66 -21.56 -3.11 -3.07
CA VAL A 66 -20.58 -3.31 -2.00
C VAL A 66 -20.96 -4.55 -1.20
N VAL A 67 -20.10 -5.57 -1.23
CA VAL A 67 -20.34 -6.86 -0.55
C VAL A 67 -19.47 -7.07 0.68
N GLY A 68 -18.47 -6.22 0.88
CA GLY A 68 -17.58 -6.31 2.03
C GLY A 68 -16.77 -5.05 2.26
N VAL A 69 -16.31 -4.91 3.50
CA VAL A 69 -15.44 -3.84 3.96
C VAL A 69 -14.11 -4.45 4.39
N VAL A 70 -13.01 -3.96 3.85
CA VAL A 70 -11.65 -4.36 4.21
C VAL A 70 -11.03 -3.36 5.18
N GLY A 71 -10.09 -3.84 6.01
CA GLY A 71 -9.34 -2.99 6.92
C GLY A 71 -8.52 -1.92 6.18
N ASN A 72 -8.33 -0.79 6.81
CA ASN A 72 -7.50 0.28 6.27
C ASN A 72 -6.02 -0.13 6.12
N VAL A 73 -5.44 0.11 4.94
CA VAL A 73 -4.00 -0.13 4.66
C VAL A 73 -3.31 1.08 4.01
N ARG A 74 -2.10 1.38 4.51
CA ARG A 74 -1.25 2.47 4.01
C ARG A 74 -0.46 2.03 2.77
N HIS A 75 -1.10 2.11 1.61
CA HIS A 75 -0.50 1.68 0.34
C HIS A 75 0.21 2.80 -0.42
N ASN A 76 -0.11 4.06 -0.13
CA ASN A 76 0.48 5.23 -0.82
C ASN A 76 1.71 5.81 -0.09
N GLY A 77 2.18 5.14 0.96
CA GLY A 77 3.30 5.59 1.78
C GLY A 77 2.98 5.52 3.28
N VAL A 78 4.02 5.26 4.07
CA VAL A 78 3.88 5.06 5.52
C VAL A 78 3.41 6.32 6.24
N ASP A 79 3.74 7.51 5.72
CA ASP A 79 3.35 8.80 6.31
C ASP A 79 2.13 9.46 5.62
N THR A 80 1.47 8.73 4.71
CA THR A 80 0.31 9.28 4.00
C THR A 80 -0.99 8.99 4.74
N ILE A 81 -1.94 9.92 4.62
CA ILE A 81 -3.31 9.71 5.06
C ILE A 81 -3.87 8.48 4.33
N VAL A 82 -4.52 7.60 5.07
CA VAL A 82 -5.24 6.47 4.49
C VAL A 82 -6.29 7.04 3.54
N LYS A 83 -6.21 6.68 2.25
CA LYS A 83 -7.19 7.12 1.25
C LYS A 83 -8.32 6.12 1.12
N GLU A 84 -9.43 6.58 0.54
CA GLU A 84 -10.54 5.71 0.17
C GLU A 84 -10.09 4.77 -0.94
N LYS A 85 -10.46 3.50 -0.82
CA LYS A 85 -10.13 2.46 -1.78
C LYS A 85 -11.31 1.56 -2.03
N PHE A 86 -11.34 1.05 -3.25
CA PHE A 86 -12.22 -0.02 -3.65
C PHE A 86 -11.44 -1.10 -4.39
N TYR A 87 -11.92 -2.32 -4.27
CA TYR A 87 -11.44 -3.49 -4.97
C TYR A 87 -12.60 -4.08 -5.76
N VAL A 88 -12.33 -4.51 -6.98
CA VAL A 88 -13.29 -5.18 -7.87
C VAL A 88 -12.62 -6.46 -8.36
N PRO A 89 -13.37 -7.57 -8.53
CA PRO A 89 -12.84 -8.78 -9.11
C PRO A 89 -12.14 -8.48 -10.44
N HIS A 90 -10.95 -9.06 -10.65
CA HIS A 90 -10.17 -8.86 -11.88
C HIS A 90 -11.03 -9.10 -13.14
N ALA A 91 -11.77 -10.20 -13.15
CA ALA A 91 -12.66 -10.57 -14.25
C ALA A 91 -13.75 -9.51 -14.54
N GLN A 92 -14.17 -8.73 -13.55
CA GLN A 92 -15.23 -7.73 -13.69
C GLN A 92 -14.71 -6.30 -13.94
N TRP A 93 -13.39 -6.08 -13.91
CA TRP A 93 -12.80 -4.74 -13.93
C TRP A 93 -13.25 -3.89 -15.13
N GLN A 94 -13.22 -4.44 -16.34
CA GLN A 94 -13.62 -3.72 -17.55
C GLN A 94 -15.11 -3.37 -17.54
N ARG A 95 -15.98 -4.30 -17.11
CA ARG A 95 -17.43 -4.05 -16.99
C ARG A 95 -17.75 -3.00 -15.93
N ALA A 96 -17.05 -3.04 -14.79
CA ALA A 96 -17.30 -2.15 -13.66
C ALA A 96 -16.75 -0.73 -13.89
N THR A 97 -15.61 -0.60 -14.59
CA THR A 97 -14.88 0.68 -14.70
C THR A 97 -14.85 1.26 -16.11
N GLY A 98 -15.20 0.48 -17.14
CA GLY A 98 -15.04 0.85 -18.55
C GLY A 98 -13.59 0.86 -19.04
N ASN A 99 -12.61 0.54 -18.18
CA ASN A 99 -11.18 0.61 -18.51
C ASN A 99 -10.58 -0.79 -18.67
N THR A 100 -9.70 -0.95 -19.65
CA THR A 100 -8.87 -2.16 -19.77
C THR A 100 -7.76 -2.15 -18.73
N PRO A 101 -7.51 -3.27 -18.01
CA PRO A 101 -6.35 -3.38 -17.12
C PRO A 101 -5.05 -3.12 -17.88
N ARG A 102 -4.21 -2.20 -17.38
CA ARG A 102 -2.93 -1.85 -18.02
C ARG A 102 -1.73 -2.59 -17.45
N SER A 103 -1.86 -3.14 -16.24
CA SER A 103 -0.83 -3.92 -15.57
C SER A 103 -1.47 -4.87 -14.58
N MET A 104 -0.81 -5.99 -14.31
CA MET A 104 -1.18 -6.95 -13.28
C MET A 104 0.03 -7.20 -12.39
N THR A 105 -0.22 -7.38 -11.09
CA THR A 105 0.81 -7.75 -10.12
C THR A 105 0.35 -9.02 -9.44
N LEU A 106 1.23 -10.02 -9.41
CA LEU A 106 0.99 -11.26 -8.70
C LEU A 106 1.51 -11.11 -7.27
N VAL A 107 0.64 -11.35 -6.29
CA VAL A 107 1.00 -11.35 -4.87
C VAL A 107 0.95 -12.78 -4.37
N ILE A 108 2.01 -13.21 -3.69
CA ILE A 108 2.13 -14.56 -3.13
C ILE A 108 2.49 -14.43 -1.66
N ARG A 109 1.71 -15.08 -0.80
CA ARG A 109 2.03 -15.27 0.62
C ARG A 109 2.64 -16.65 0.80
N THR A 110 3.74 -16.72 1.54
CA THR A 110 4.45 -17.97 1.85
C THR A 110 4.85 -18.00 3.32
N ALA A 111 4.85 -19.20 3.92
CA ALA A 111 5.32 -19.41 5.28
C ALA A 111 6.87 -19.54 5.36
N GLY A 112 7.54 -19.76 4.22
CA GLY A 112 8.99 -19.87 4.14
C GLY A 112 9.70 -18.54 3.79
N GLY A 113 11.02 -18.58 3.69
CA GLY A 113 11.84 -17.43 3.30
C GLY A 113 11.45 -16.88 1.90
N PRO A 114 10.94 -15.63 1.78
CA PRO A 114 10.42 -15.10 0.51
C PRO A 114 11.45 -15.07 -0.62
N GLY A 115 12.72 -14.80 -0.29
CA GLY A 115 13.82 -14.76 -1.26
C GLY A 115 14.11 -16.12 -1.93
N LYS A 116 13.86 -17.24 -1.23
CA LYS A 116 14.02 -18.58 -1.81
C LYS A 116 12.91 -18.91 -2.80
N LEU A 117 11.69 -18.40 -2.57
CA LEU A 117 10.56 -18.60 -3.46
C LEU A 117 10.64 -17.71 -4.70
N ALA A 118 11.16 -16.50 -4.57
CA ALA A 118 11.28 -15.53 -5.65
C ALA A 118 12.01 -16.08 -6.90
N GLY A 119 13.12 -16.80 -6.70
CA GLY A 119 13.85 -17.46 -7.79
C GLY A 119 13.01 -18.52 -8.50
N SER A 120 12.40 -19.42 -7.73
CA SER A 120 11.57 -20.51 -8.28
C SER A 120 10.34 -20.01 -9.05
N VAL A 121 9.70 -18.94 -8.57
CA VAL A 121 8.54 -18.31 -9.22
C VAL A 121 8.97 -17.66 -10.54
N ARG A 122 10.11 -16.96 -10.53
CA ARG A 122 10.68 -16.34 -11.74
C ARG A 122 10.98 -17.40 -12.81
N ASP A 123 11.61 -18.51 -12.42
CA ASP A 123 11.95 -19.59 -13.34
C ASP A 123 10.71 -20.32 -13.88
N ARG A 124 9.64 -20.39 -13.10
CA ARG A 124 8.37 -20.98 -13.57
C ARG A 124 7.62 -20.04 -14.51
N LEU A 125 7.57 -18.74 -14.20
CA LEU A 125 6.96 -17.72 -15.05
C LEU A 125 7.66 -17.66 -16.41
N ARG A 126 9.01 -17.63 -16.44
CA ARG A 126 9.79 -17.64 -17.68
C ARG A 126 9.52 -18.86 -18.56
N ARG A 127 9.18 -20.00 -17.96
CA ARG A 127 8.83 -21.23 -18.70
C ARG A 127 7.43 -21.22 -19.27
N ILE A 128 6.49 -20.53 -18.62
CA ILE A 128 5.10 -20.42 -19.09
C ILE A 128 5.00 -19.37 -20.19
N GLU A 129 5.58 -18.19 -19.96
CA GLU A 129 5.51 -17.08 -20.90
C GLU A 129 6.84 -16.31 -20.93
N PRO A 130 7.76 -16.67 -21.85
CA PRO A 130 9.08 -16.05 -21.96
C PRO A 130 9.04 -14.57 -22.34
N THR A 131 7.95 -14.12 -22.97
CA THR A 131 7.82 -12.75 -23.50
C THR A 131 7.39 -11.73 -22.46
N ILE A 132 6.83 -12.16 -21.32
CA ILE A 132 6.53 -11.26 -20.21
C ILE A 132 7.85 -10.94 -19.52
N PRO A 133 8.29 -9.66 -19.49
CA PRO A 133 9.40 -9.27 -18.65
C PRO A 133 9.01 -9.67 -17.23
N ALA A 134 9.77 -10.58 -16.61
CA ALA A 134 9.54 -10.95 -15.22
C ALA A 134 9.78 -9.69 -14.37
N ALA A 135 8.71 -8.93 -14.16
CA ALA A 135 8.73 -7.66 -13.49
C ALA A 135 9.31 -7.86 -12.10
N ASP A 136 10.19 -6.94 -11.73
CA ASP A 136 10.88 -6.76 -10.46
C ASP A 136 10.28 -7.59 -9.30
N VAL A 137 10.75 -8.83 -9.13
CA VAL A 137 10.27 -9.71 -8.06
C VAL A 137 10.86 -9.21 -6.75
N ARG A 138 10.01 -8.60 -5.92
CA ARG A 138 10.40 -7.98 -4.65
C ARG A 138 9.69 -8.64 -3.49
N THR A 139 10.38 -8.75 -2.37
CA THR A 139 9.73 -9.14 -1.11
C THR A 139 8.94 -7.97 -0.54
N MET A 140 7.94 -8.23 0.30
CA MET A 140 7.21 -7.15 0.95
C MET A 140 8.14 -6.32 1.88
N ASP A 141 9.17 -6.94 2.45
CA ASP A 141 10.20 -6.25 3.22
C ASP A 141 10.99 -5.25 2.35
N ASP A 142 11.35 -5.63 1.13
CA ASP A 142 12.02 -4.72 0.17
C ASP A 142 11.13 -3.55 -0.26
N VAL A 143 9.81 -3.79 -0.35
CA VAL A 143 8.82 -2.76 -0.67
C VAL A 143 8.72 -1.76 0.49
N VAL A 144 8.63 -2.25 1.73
CA VAL A 144 8.60 -1.41 2.93
C VAL A 144 9.92 -0.66 3.12
N ALA A 145 11.06 -1.31 2.93
CA ALA A 145 12.38 -0.70 3.05
C ALA A 145 12.56 0.44 2.05
N ALA A 146 12.12 0.25 0.79
CA ALA A 146 12.17 1.29 -0.22
C ALA A 146 11.25 2.47 0.11
N ALA A 147 10.04 2.22 0.64
CA ALA A 147 9.12 3.28 1.07
C ALA A 147 9.69 4.13 2.23
N LEU A 148 10.59 3.56 3.05
CA LEU A 148 11.24 4.24 4.18
C LEU A 148 12.61 4.85 3.85
N SER A 149 13.10 4.70 2.61
CA SER A 149 14.45 5.15 2.22
C SER A 149 14.62 6.67 2.32
N GLY A 150 13.66 7.46 1.85
CA GLY A 150 13.66 8.92 1.92
C GLY A 150 13.72 9.44 3.37
N PRO A 151 12.76 9.08 4.24
CA PRO A 151 12.77 9.52 5.65
C PRO A 151 14.05 9.14 6.41
N ARG A 152 14.61 7.94 6.14
CA ARG A 152 15.88 7.51 6.76
C ARG A 152 17.05 8.36 6.32
N PHE A 153 17.13 8.71 5.05
CA PHE A 153 18.19 9.58 4.53
C PHE A 153 18.12 10.98 5.15
N THR A 154 16.93 11.59 5.20
CA THR A 154 16.72 12.89 5.86
C THR A 154 17.07 12.83 7.35
N GLY A 155 16.65 11.78 8.05
CA GLY A 155 16.97 11.58 9.46
C GLY A 155 18.48 11.46 9.72
N ALA A 156 19.21 10.74 8.86
CA ALA A 156 20.66 10.64 8.96
C ALA A 156 21.35 12.01 8.74
N LEU A 157 20.89 12.78 7.75
CA LEU A 157 21.45 14.11 7.47
C LEU A 157 21.20 15.09 8.64
N LEU A 158 19.99 15.09 9.20
CA LEU A 158 19.66 15.86 10.40
C LEU A 158 20.49 15.42 11.61
N GLY A 159 20.74 14.11 11.76
CA GLY A 159 21.62 13.57 12.79
C GLY A 159 23.06 14.10 12.68
N VAL A 160 23.61 14.15 11.46
CA VAL A 160 24.94 14.73 11.21
C VAL A 160 24.96 16.23 11.52
N PHE A 161 23.95 16.98 11.10
CA PHE A 161 23.88 18.41 11.42
C PHE A 161 23.74 18.67 12.92
N ALA A 162 22.91 17.89 13.62
CA ALA A 162 22.77 17.99 15.07
C ALA A 162 24.09 17.70 15.80
N LEU A 163 24.84 16.69 15.35
CA LEU A 163 26.17 16.39 15.89
C LEU A 163 27.16 17.55 15.68
N LEU A 164 27.19 18.13 14.48
CA LEU A 164 28.06 19.27 14.17
C LEU A 164 27.68 20.51 15.02
N ALA A 165 26.39 20.80 15.14
CA ALA A 165 25.90 21.89 15.97
C ALA A 165 26.27 21.69 17.46
N LEU A 166 26.20 20.45 17.96
CA LEU A 166 26.60 20.10 19.32
C LEU A 166 28.10 20.34 19.55
N VAL A 167 28.96 19.89 18.63
CA VAL A 167 30.41 20.10 18.71
C VAL A 167 30.75 21.59 18.67
N LEU A 168 30.15 22.34 17.74
CA LEU A 168 30.39 23.77 17.61
C LEU A 168 29.94 24.55 18.86
N SER A 169 28.81 24.16 19.44
CA SER A 169 28.30 24.72 20.70
C SER A 169 29.23 24.44 21.87
N ALA A 170 29.77 23.22 21.98
CA ALA A 170 30.74 22.86 23.02
C ALA A 170 32.04 23.66 22.90
N VAL A 171 32.55 23.85 21.67
CA VAL A 171 33.73 24.69 21.41
C VAL A 171 33.47 26.15 21.77
N GLY A 172 32.30 26.69 21.40
CA GLY A 172 31.90 28.05 21.75
C GLY A 172 31.81 28.27 23.26
N LEU A 173 31.19 27.34 23.99
CA LEU A 173 31.13 27.37 25.46
C LEU A 173 32.51 27.34 26.10
N TYR A 174 33.40 26.46 25.61
CA TYR A 174 34.78 26.40 26.09
C TYR A 174 35.53 27.73 25.88
N GLY A 175 35.38 28.35 24.71
CA GLY A 175 35.99 29.65 24.42
C GLY A 175 35.51 30.77 25.36
N VAL A 176 34.20 30.82 25.65
CA VAL A 176 33.62 31.80 26.59
C VAL A 176 34.09 31.56 28.02
N LEU A 177 34.18 30.30 28.45
CA LEU A 177 34.68 29.92 29.78
C LEU A 177 36.14 30.35 29.96
N VAL A 178 37.01 30.08 28.98
CA VAL A 178 38.42 30.51 29.04
C VAL A 178 38.51 32.04 29.10
N TYR A 179 37.77 32.77 28.26
CA TYR A 179 37.77 34.23 28.26
C TYR A 179 37.32 34.84 29.60
N THR A 180 36.28 34.27 30.21
CA THR A 180 35.74 34.76 31.50
C THR A 180 36.68 34.47 32.66
N VAL A 181 37.40 33.35 32.65
CA VAL A 181 38.45 33.06 33.64
C VAL A 181 39.63 34.01 33.50
N SER A 182 40.15 34.23 32.28
CA SER A 182 41.27 35.14 32.03
C SER A 182 40.96 36.60 32.34
N ARG A 183 39.67 37.00 32.36
CA ARG A 183 39.23 38.34 32.79
C ARG A 183 39.10 38.51 34.31
N ARG A 184 39.12 37.41 35.08
CA ARG A 184 38.98 37.42 36.55
C ARG A 184 40.31 37.30 37.29
N THR A 185 41.39 36.98 36.59
CA THR A 185 42.78 37.03 37.06
C THR A 185 43.44 38.30 36.54
#